data_AF-A0A502HEK7-F1
#
_entry.id   AF-A0A502HEK7-F1
#
_cell.length_a   1.000
_cell.length_b   1.000
_cell.length_c   1.000
_cell.angle_alpha   90.00
_cell.angle_beta   90.00
_cell.angle_gamma   90.00
#
_symmetry.space_group_name_H-M   'P 1'
#
loop_
_entity.id
_entity.type
_entity.pdbx_description
1 polymer ?
#
loop_
_entity_poly.entity_id
_entity_poly.type
_entity_poly.pdbx_seq_one_letter_code
_entity_poly.pdbx_strand_id
1 'polypeptide(L)' 'MKNLSFLLVWLLPSGGAWACAWCRPRVQAGIHNAAYSANLALVLLPVAVLLALGVGLFYWDRLRPRFAPGRAAA' A
#
# COMPACT_ATOMS: atom_id res chain seq x y z
N MET A 1 -24.49 -9.63 9.92
CA MET A 1 -23.04 -9.89 9.80
C MET A 1 -22.69 -11.32 10.19
N LYS A 2 -23.33 -12.34 9.58
CA LYS A 2 -23.17 -13.76 9.97
C LYS A 2 -22.51 -14.62 8.88
N ASN A 3 -22.35 -14.04 7.68
CA ASN A 3 -21.87 -14.72 6.48
C ASN A 3 -20.39 -14.41 6.21
N LEU A 4 -19.81 -13.45 6.93
CA LEU A 4 -18.43 -12.99 6.74
C LEU A 4 -17.41 -13.97 7.34
N SER A 5 -17.79 -14.67 8.42
CA SER A 5 -16.95 -15.69 9.05
C SER A 5 -16.76 -16.95 8.18
N PHE A 6 -17.76 -17.31 7.36
CA PHE A 6 -17.67 -18.46 6.45
C PHE A 6 -16.68 -18.22 5.31
N LEU A 7 -16.65 -16.98 4.78
CA LEU A 7 -15.68 -16.58 3.76
C LEU A 7 -14.25 -16.58 4.30
N LEU A 8 -14.04 -16.11 5.54
CA LEU A 8 -12.71 -16.13 6.16
C LEU A 8 -12.18 -17.56 6.38
N VAL A 9 -13.02 -18.49 6.82
CA VAL A 9 -12.63 -19.90 7.04
C VAL A 9 -12.29 -20.61 5.72
N TRP A 10 -12.97 -20.27 4.62
CA TRP A 10 -12.66 -20.81 3.30
C TRP A 10 -11.36 -20.24 2.69
N LEU A 11 -10.94 -19.04 3.07
CA LEU A 11 -9.62 -18.51 2.70
C LEU A 11 -8.46 -19.13 3.50
N LEU A 12 -8.73 -19.88 4.57
CA LEU A 12 -7.70 -20.31 5.52
C LEU A 12 -6.86 -21.54 5.13
N PRO A 13 -7.21 -22.42 4.17
CA PRO A 13 -6.31 -23.53 3.79
C PRO A 13 -5.89 -23.47 2.32
N SER A 14 -5.20 -22.41 1.89
CA SER A 14 -4.25 -22.52 0.78
C SER A 14 -2.79 -22.67 1.26
N GLY A 15 -2.59 -22.95 2.55
CA GLY A 15 -1.29 -23.32 3.14
C GLY A 15 -0.85 -24.76 2.84
N GLY A 16 -1.60 -25.48 2.01
CA GLY A 16 -1.35 -26.86 1.60
C GLY A 16 -0.72 -27.01 0.22
N ALA A 17 -0.12 -25.97 -0.37
CA ALA A 17 0.95 -26.25 -1.31
C ALA A 17 2.05 -26.86 -0.45
N TRP A 18 2.27 -28.17 -0.57
CA TRP A 18 3.50 -28.80 -0.10
C TRP A 18 4.63 -27.95 -0.65
N ALA A 19 5.14 -27.05 0.19
CA ALA A 19 6.19 -26.13 -0.18
C ALA A 19 7.38 -27.02 -0.41
N CYS A 20 7.53 -27.46 -1.66
CA CYS A 20 8.63 -28.28 -2.10
C CYS A 20 9.86 -27.58 -1.53
N ALA A 21 10.67 -28.28 -0.73
CA ALA A 21 11.83 -27.68 -0.06
C ALA A 21 12.76 -26.97 -1.06
N TRP A 22 12.60 -27.27 -2.34
CA TRP A 22 13.26 -26.66 -3.48
C TRP A 22 12.53 -25.43 -4.09
N CYS A 23 11.19 -25.36 -4.03
CA CYS A 23 10.40 -24.23 -4.53
C CYS A 23 10.47 -23.03 -3.58
N ARG A 24 10.44 -23.25 -2.26
CA ARG A 24 10.52 -22.16 -1.26
C ARG A 24 11.76 -21.28 -1.40
N PRO A 25 13.00 -21.81 -1.49
CA PRO A 25 14.19 -20.98 -1.63
C PRO A 25 14.26 -20.26 -2.99
N ARG A 26 13.77 -20.88 -4.08
CA ARG A 26 13.71 -20.22 -5.40
C ARG A 26 12.74 -19.05 -5.45
N VAL A 27 11.57 -19.20 -4.84
CA VAL A 27 10.58 -18.13 -4.77
C VAL A 27 11.09 -17.01 -3.86
N GLN A 28 11.68 -17.32 -2.71
CA GLN A 28 12.29 -16.30 -1.83
C GLN A 28 13.46 -15.56 -2.49
N ALA A 29 14.32 -16.28 -3.21
CA ALA A 29 15.44 -15.69 -3.96
C ALA A 29 14.96 -14.82 -5.15
N GLY A 30 13.82 -15.16 -5.77
CA GLY A 30 13.22 -14.37 -6.84
C GLY A 30 12.47 -13.13 -6.32
N ILE A 31 11.87 -13.21 -5.13
CA ILE A 31 11.13 -12.10 -4.51
C ILE A 31 12.10 -10.99 -4.09
N HIS A 32 13.14 -11.27 -3.33
CA HIS A 32 14.12 -10.25 -2.89
C HIS A 32 15.30 -10.10 -3.85
N ASN A 33 15.00 -9.89 -5.13
CA ASN A 33 16.03 -9.54 -6.12
C ASN A 33 16.49 -8.07 -5.96
N ALA A 34 17.58 -7.68 -6.63
CA ALA A 34 18.12 -6.31 -6.55
C ALA A 34 17.12 -5.22 -6.96
N ALA A 35 16.13 -5.55 -7.79
CA ALA A 35 15.07 -4.64 -8.23
C ALA A 35 13.82 -4.69 -7.32
N TYR A 36 13.80 -5.53 -6.28
CA TYR A 36 12.63 -5.72 -5.40
C TYR A 36 12.19 -4.42 -4.74
N SER A 37 13.12 -3.67 -4.16
CA SER A 37 12.80 -2.41 -3.49
C SER A 37 12.26 -1.36 -4.46
N ALA A 38 12.82 -1.28 -5.68
CA ALA A 38 12.36 -0.38 -6.73
C ALA A 38 10.95 -0.75 -7.20
N ASN A 39 10.71 -2.03 -7.51
CA ASN A 39 9.40 -2.51 -7.95
C ASN A 39 8.35 -2.37 -6.84
N LEU A 40 8.72 -2.65 -5.59
CA LEU A 40 7.87 -2.46 -4.43
C LEU A 40 7.50 -0.99 -4.27
N ALA A 41 8.47 -0.07 -4.38
CA ALA A 41 8.22 1.36 -4.33
C ALA A 41 7.29 1.81 -5.46
N LEU A 42 7.48 1.35 -6.69
CA LEU A 42 6.61 1.63 -7.84
C LEU A 42 5.16 1.17 -7.59
N VAL A 43 4.98 -0.01 -6.99
CA VAL A 43 3.65 -0.54 -6.66
C VAL A 43 2.99 0.23 -5.50
N LEU A 44 3.77 0.66 -4.50
CA LEU A 44 3.25 1.44 -3.37
C LEU A 44 3.00 2.91 -3.73
N LEU A 45 3.64 3.43 -4.77
CA LEU A 45 3.55 4.82 -5.20
C LEU A 45 2.10 5.30 -5.43
N PRO A 46 1.22 4.61 -6.18
CA PRO A 46 -0.17 5.06 -6.36
C PRO A 46 -0.94 5.12 -5.03
N VAL A 47 -0.70 4.17 -4.13
CA VAL A 47 -1.33 4.15 -2.80
C VAL A 47 -0.85 5.34 -1.96
N ALA A 48 0.46 5.60 -1.97
CA ALA A 48 1.03 6.76 -1.29
C ALA A 48 0.48 8.08 -1.84
N VAL A 49 0.29 8.21 -3.16
CA VAL A 49 -0.32 9.40 -3.78
C VAL A 49 -1.77 9.59 -3.31
N LEU A 50 -2.58 8.53 -3.32
CA LEU A 50 -3.96 8.57 -2.84
C LEU A 50 -4.04 8.99 -1.36
N LEU A 51 -3.16 8.44 -0.52
CA LEU A 51 -3.09 8.80 0.89
C LEU A 51 -2.64 10.26 1.09
N ALA A 52 -1.61 10.71 0.36
CA ALA A 52 -1.14 12.09 0.42
C ALA A 52 -2.22 13.08 0.00
N LEU A 53 -2.97 12.77 -1.06
CA LEU A 53 -4.12 13.58 -1.49
C LEU A 53 -5.22 13.59 -0.43
N GLY A 54 -5.60 12.44 0.11
CA GLY A 54 -6.61 12.34 1.16
C GLY A 54 -6.25 13.16 2.39
N VAL A 55 -5.00 13.06 2.86
CA VAL A 55 -4.47 13.85 3.98
C VAL A 55 -4.43 15.35 3.63
N GLY A 56 -3.97 15.70 2.43
CA GLY A 56 -3.91 17.09 1.97
C GLY A 56 -5.29 17.74 1.89
N LEU A 57 -6.31 17.03 1.40
CA LEU A 57 -7.69 17.50 1.39
C LEU A 57 -8.28 17.55 2.80
N PHE A 58 -8.02 16.55 3.64
CA PHE A 58 -8.54 16.52 5.02
C PHE A 58 -8.01 17.70 5.85
N TYR A 59 -6.73 18.06 5.68
CA TYR A 59 -6.12 19.21 6.35
C TYR A 59 -6.14 20.48 5.52
N TRP A 60 -6.93 20.55 4.44
CA TRP A 60 -6.93 21.67 3.51
C TRP A 60 -7.12 23.02 4.21
N ASP A 61 -8.07 23.11 5.15
CA ASP A 61 -8.34 24.34 5.91
C ASP A 61 -7.18 24.78 6.80
N ARG A 62 -6.33 23.86 7.25
CA ARG A 62 -5.13 24.14 8.06
C ARG A 62 -3.90 24.47 7.19
N LEU A 63 -3.87 23.98 5.95
CA LEU A 63 -2.82 24.25 4.97
C LEU A 63 -3.05 25.58 4.24
N ARG A 64 -4.31 25.97 4.03
CA ARG A 64 -4.73 27.19 3.34
C ARG A 64 -4.05 28.49 3.83
N PRO A 65 -3.89 28.76 5.14
CA PRO A 65 -3.24 29.99 5.59
C PRO A 65 -1.74 30.09 5.26
N ARG A 66 -1.07 28.98 4.87
CA ARG A 66 0.35 28.98 4.48
C ARG A 66 0.59 29.22 2.99
N PHE A 67 -0.45 29.08 2.17
CA PHE A 67 -0.40 29.26 0.72
C PHE A 67 -1.25 30.43 0.23
N ALA A 68 -1.70 31.32 1.11
CA ALA A 68 -2.20 32.61 0.68
C ALA A 68 -0.98 33.43 0.21
N PRO A 69 -0.76 33.63 -1.11
CA PRO A 69 0.11 34.70 -1.53
C PRO A 69 -0.47 35.97 -0.89
N GLY A 70 0.41 36.78 -0.30
CA GLY A 70 -0.01 38.08 0.17
C GLY A 70 -0.80 38.77 -0.94
N ARG A 71 -2.11 38.94 -0.74
CA ARG A 71 -2.74 40.17 -1.19
C ARG A 71 -2.11 41.25 -0.33
N ALA A 72 -0.98 41.72 -0.85
CA ALA A 72 -0.49 43.04 -0.62
C ALA A 72 -1.66 44.02 -0.71
N ALA A 73 -1.62 44.99 0.20
CA ALA A 73 -2.36 46.24 0.21
C ALA A 73 -2.88 46.68 -1.17
N ALA A 74 -4.19 46.88 -1.26
CA ALA A 74 -4.84 47.88 -2.10
C ALA A 74 -6.16 48.26 -1.43
#